data_AF-A0A0N0AVP3-F1
#
_entry.id   AF-A0A0N0AVP3-F1
#
_cell.length_a   1.000
_cell.length_b   1.000
_cell.length_c   1.000
_cell.angle_alpha   90.00
_cell.angle_beta   90.00
_cell.angle_gamma   90.00
#
_symmetry.space_group_name_H-M   'P 1'
#
loop_
_entity.id
_entity.type
_entity.pdbx_description
1 polymer ?
#
loop_
_entity_poly.entity_id
_entity_poly.type
_entity_poly.pdbx_seq_one_letter_code
_entity_poly.pdbx_strand_id
1 'polypeptide(L)'
;MAMTDQEPLDLGATELSAAEEARVRREHDLDRPRVFDQRNDVDRRSRTRANLLPEELRTGSADPEAQAREVLRDSDVRTEIPESAPDTMVERRESEA
;
A
#
# COMPACT_ATOMS: atom_id res chain seq x y z
N MET A 1 21.99 22.56 -25.21
CA MET A 1 21.62 22.55 -23.78
C MET A 1 21.29 21.10 -23.46
N ALA A 2 22.22 20.40 -22.81
CA ALA A 2 22.06 18.96 -22.54
C ALA A 2 20.98 18.79 -21.48
N MET A 3 19.95 18.00 -21.79
CA MET A 3 18.99 17.51 -20.80
C MET A 3 19.82 16.67 -19.82
N THR A 4 19.94 17.14 -18.58
CA THR A 4 20.54 16.35 -17.51
C THR A 4 19.64 15.13 -17.30
N ASP A 5 20.09 13.97 -17.77
CA ASP A 5 19.68 12.68 -17.23
C ASP A 5 19.95 12.73 -15.73
N GLN A 6 18.92 13.03 -14.94
CA GLN A 6 18.99 12.90 -13.50
C GLN A 6 19.11 11.39 -13.25
N GLU A 7 20.30 10.93 -12.87
CA GLU A 7 20.49 9.57 -12.39
C GLU A 7 19.40 9.29 -11.34
N PRO A 8 18.69 8.15 -11.45
CA PRO A 8 17.71 7.79 -10.44
C PRO A 8 18.40 7.80 -9.09
N LEU A 9 17.77 8.45 -8.10
CA LEU A 9 18.26 8.45 -6.72
C LEU A 9 18.45 6.99 -6.29
N ASP A 10 19.70 6.59 -6.04
CA ASP A 10 20.02 5.30 -5.42
C ASP A 10 19.56 5.36 -3.95
N LEU A 11 18.38 4.80 -3.70
CA LEU A 11 17.77 4.75 -2.37
C LEU A 11 18.37 3.63 -1.50
N GLY A 12 19.39 2.91 -2.00
CA GLY A 12 19.93 1.71 -1.36
C GLY A 12 19.03 0.49 -1.56
N ALA A 13 19.42 -0.65 -0.98
CA ALA A 13 18.58 -1.85 -0.96
C ALA A 13 17.32 -1.57 -0.11
N THR A 14 16.17 -1.41 -0.76
CA THR A 14 14.85 -1.30 -0.13
C THR A 14 14.31 -2.67 0.30
N GLU A 15 14.92 -3.77 -0.18
CA GLU A 15 14.55 -5.13 0.16
C GLU A 15 15.11 -5.56 1.53
N LEU A 16 14.21 -5.87 2.46
CA LEU A 16 14.58 -6.51 3.73
C LEU A 16 15.15 -7.90 3.48
N SER A 17 16.13 -8.33 4.28
CA SER A 17 16.52 -9.74 4.26
C SER A 17 15.34 -10.61 4.74
N ALA A 18 15.27 -11.87 4.30
CA ALA A 18 14.17 -12.77 4.67
C ALA A 18 13.98 -12.92 6.20
N ALA A 19 15.07 -12.82 6.98
CA ALA A 19 15.01 -12.87 8.44
C ALA A 19 14.41 -11.59 9.04
N GLU A 20 14.71 -10.43 8.44
CA GLU A 20 14.17 -9.14 8.83
C GLU A 20 12.71 -9.00 8.40
N GLU A 21 12.36 -9.42 7.19
CA GLU A 21 10.98 -9.49 6.73
C GLU A 21 10.14 -10.36 7.68
N ALA A 22 10.62 -11.56 8.01
CA ALA A 22 9.93 -12.43 8.97
C ALA A 22 9.80 -11.81 10.37
N ARG A 23 10.77 -10.98 10.80
CA ARG A 23 10.69 -10.24 12.07
C ARG A 23 9.61 -9.16 12.00
N VAL A 24 9.66 -8.31 10.97
CA VAL A 24 8.71 -7.22 10.72
C VAL A 24 7.28 -7.77 10.60
N ARG A 25 7.08 -8.86 9.86
CA ARG A 25 5.78 -9.52 9.74
C ARG A 25 5.19 -9.96 11.08
N ARG A 26 6.02 -10.45 12.00
CA ARG A 26 5.56 -10.81 13.36
C ARG A 26 5.30 -9.58 14.22
N GLU A 27 6.15 -8.57 14.14
CA GLU A 27 6.02 -7.32 14.90
C GLU A 27 4.74 -6.55 14.53
N HIS A 28 4.39 -6.56 13.25
CA HIS A 28 3.19 -5.90 12.71
C HIS A 28 1.97 -6.82 12.59
N ASP A 29 2.00 -8.01 13.21
CA ASP A 29 0.89 -8.98 13.17
C ASP A 29 0.44 -9.43 11.77
N LEU A 30 1.29 -9.29 10.74
CA LEU A 30 0.99 -9.71 9.36
C LEU A 30 0.83 -11.23 9.22
N ASP A 31 1.43 -12.00 10.12
CA ASP A 31 1.25 -13.45 10.21
C ASP A 31 -0.06 -13.83 10.95
N ARG A 32 -0.76 -12.85 11.53
CA ARG A 32 -2.03 -13.01 12.24
C ARG A 32 -3.08 -12.08 11.62
N PRO A 33 -3.51 -12.33 10.37
CA PRO A 33 -4.33 -11.39 9.61
C PRO A 33 -5.62 -10.97 10.30
N ARG A 34 -6.25 -11.86 11.10
CA ARG A 34 -7.44 -11.50 11.89
C ARG A 34 -7.16 -10.46 12.97
N VAL A 35 -5.99 -10.52 13.61
CA VAL A 35 -5.58 -9.55 14.65
C VAL A 35 -5.26 -8.21 14.00
N PHE A 36 -4.52 -8.24 12.89
CA PHE A 36 -4.23 -7.05 12.09
C PHE A 36 -5.52 -6.34 11.62
N ASP A 37 -6.46 -7.11 11.05
CA ASP A 37 -7.75 -6.58 10.58
C ASP A 37 -8.56 -5.94 11.70
N GLN A 38 -8.58 -6.57 12.87
CA GLN A 38 -9.31 -6.08 14.02
C GLN A 38 -8.68 -4.79 14.55
N ARG A 39 -7.34 -4.74 14.67
CA ARG A 39 -6.61 -3.54 15.12
C ARG A 39 -6.85 -2.35 14.18
N ASN A 40 -6.93 -2.63 12.89
CA ASN A 40 -7.14 -1.63 11.85
C ASN A 40 -8.62 -1.45 11.48
N ASP A 41 -9.59 -1.99 12.23
CA ASP A 41 -11.04 -1.85 11.95
C ASP A 41 -11.42 -2.16 10.48
N VAL A 42 -10.74 -3.12 9.84
CA VAL A 42 -10.89 -3.40 8.39
C VAL A 42 -12.34 -3.75 8.05
N ASP A 43 -13.01 -4.58 8.86
CA ASP A 43 -14.41 -4.99 8.65
C ASP A 43 -15.39 -3.82 8.66
N ARG A 44 -15.12 -2.79 9.47
CA ARG A 44 -15.97 -1.59 9.54
C ARG A 44 -15.68 -0.68 8.36
N ARG A 45 -14.40 -0.41 8.08
CA ARG A 45 -13.97 0.49 7.00
C ARG A 45 -14.32 -0.05 5.62
N SER A 46 -14.27 -1.37 5.42
CA SER A 46 -14.61 -2.00 4.13
C SER A 46 -16.05 -1.72 3.72
N ARG A 47 -17.01 -1.78 4.64
CA ARG A 47 -18.43 -1.48 4.36
C ARG A 47 -18.65 -0.06 3.88
N THR A 48 -17.94 0.91 4.45
CA THR A 48 -18.03 2.30 4.01
C THR A 48 -17.39 2.50 2.63
N ARG A 49 -16.23 1.86 2.39
CA ARG A 49 -15.49 1.96 1.14
C ARG A 49 -16.12 1.18 -0.01
N ALA A 50 -16.89 0.13 0.29
CA ALA A 50 -17.61 -0.67 -0.70
C ALA A 50 -18.77 0.09 -1.39
N ASN A 51 -19.09 1.31 -0.94
CA ASN A 51 -20.04 2.17 -1.63
C ASN A 51 -19.43 2.66 -2.94
N LEU A 52 -19.85 2.03 -4.03
CA LEU A 52 -19.40 2.33 -5.38
C LEU A 52 -20.06 3.60 -5.94
N LEU A 53 -19.30 4.38 -6.70
CA LEU A 53 -19.81 5.45 -7.54
C LEU A 53 -20.68 4.89 -8.69
N PRO A 54 -21.59 5.68 -9.28
CA PRO A 54 -22.40 5.24 -10.41
C PRO A 54 -21.59 4.69 -11.59
N GLU A 55 -20.41 5.25 -11.84
CA GLU A 55 -19.49 4.80 -12.88
C GLU A 55 -18.87 3.43 -12.54
N GLU A 56 -18.56 3.19 -11.27
CA GLU A 56 -17.98 1.92 -10.80
C GLU A 56 -19.01 0.79 -10.79
N LEU A 57 -20.28 1.10 -10.51
CA LEU A 57 -21.38 0.15 -10.68
C LEU A 57 -21.52 -0.35 -12.12
N ARG A 58 -21.18 0.49 -13.10
CA ARG A 58 -21.25 0.15 -14.53
C ARG A 58 -20.14 -0.82 -14.95
N THR A 59 -18.94 -0.63 -14.44
CA THR A 59 -17.81 -1.55 -14.65
C THR A 59 -18.00 -2.84 -13.85
N GLY A 60 -18.61 -2.72 -12.67
CA GLY A 60 -18.95 -3.82 -11.78
C GLY A 60 -17.73 -4.39 -11.05
N SER A 61 -17.90 -4.64 -9.75
CA SER A 61 -17.02 -5.53 -8.98
C SER A 61 -17.87 -6.70 -8.49
N ALA A 62 -17.35 -7.92 -8.58
CA ALA A 62 -18.08 -9.13 -8.16
C ALA A 62 -18.33 -9.15 -6.64
N ASP A 63 -17.42 -8.56 -5.87
CA ASP A 63 -17.54 -8.34 -4.43
C ASP A 63 -16.82 -7.05 -4.04
N PRO A 64 -17.53 -5.90 -4.05
CA PRO A 64 -16.96 -4.60 -3.69
C PRO A 64 -16.43 -4.57 -2.24
N GLU A 65 -17.01 -5.35 -1.33
CA GLU A 65 -16.58 -5.39 0.07
C GLU A 65 -15.28 -6.17 0.23
N ALA A 66 -15.14 -7.32 -0.45
CA ALA A 66 -13.88 -8.06 -0.47
C ALA A 66 -12.75 -7.23 -1.09
N GLN A 67 -13.02 -6.55 -2.20
CA GLN A 67 -12.05 -5.63 -2.83
C GLN A 67 -11.66 -4.50 -1.87
N ALA A 68 -12.63 -3.90 -1.17
CA ALA A 68 -12.36 -2.86 -0.20
C ALA A 68 -11.51 -3.36 0.98
N ARG A 69 -11.74 -4.59 1.48
CA ARG A 69 -10.89 -5.19 2.53
C ARG A 69 -9.46 -5.35 2.08
N GLU A 70 -9.24 -5.87 0.87
CA GLU A 70 -7.89 -6.09 0.33
C GLU A 70 -7.11 -4.78 0.17
N VAL A 71 -7.75 -3.76 -0.41
CA VAL A 71 -7.14 -2.44 -0.59
C VAL A 71 -6.80 -1.78 0.76
N LEU A 72 -7.68 -1.92 1.75
CA LEU A 72 -7.43 -1.38 3.09
C LEU A 72 -6.26 -2.09 3.77
N ARG A 73 -6.23 -3.43 3.73
CA ARG A 73 -5.11 -4.21 4.29
C ARG A 73 -3.79 -3.79 3.67
N ASP A 74 -3.70 -3.74 2.34
CA ASP A 74 -2.50 -3.30 1.63
C ASP A 74 -2.08 -1.88 2.04
N SER A 75 -3.05 -0.96 2.12
CA SER A 75 -2.79 0.41 2.54
C SER A 75 -2.29 0.51 3.97
N ASP A 76 -2.84 -0.27 4.90
CA ASP A 76 -2.41 -0.27 6.30
C ASP A 76 -0.99 -0.87 6.40
N VAL A 77 -0.70 -1.95 5.67
CA VAL A 77 0.64 -2.55 5.60
C VAL A 77 1.67 -1.52 5.15
N ARG A 78 1.42 -0.79 4.05
CA ARG A 78 2.33 0.25 3.55
C ARG A 78 2.44 1.47 4.46
N THR A 79 1.43 1.69 5.30
CA THR A 79 1.44 2.76 6.31
C THR A 79 2.31 2.38 7.49
N GLU A 80 2.25 1.12 7.92
CA GLU A 80 2.99 0.61 9.06
C GLU A 80 4.43 0.21 8.71
N ILE A 81 4.65 -0.24 7.48
CA ILE A 81 5.94 -0.70 6.95
C ILE A 81 6.16 0.04 5.62
N PRO A 82 6.75 1.23 5.65
CA PRO A 82 7.01 2.03 4.44
C PRO A 82 7.80 1.26 3.36
N GLU A 83 8.69 0.35 3.77
CA GLU A 83 9.49 -0.53 2.92
C GLU A 83 8.65 -1.59 2.19
N SER A 84 7.39 -1.79 2.59
CA SER A 84 6.43 -2.65 1.86
C SER A 84 5.78 -1.93 0.68
N ALA A 85 6.03 -0.63 0.49
CA ALA A 85 5.61 0.05 -0.72
C ALA A 85 6.36 -0.55 -1.92
N PRO A 86 5.67 -0.86 -3.04
CA PRO A 86 6.36 -1.26 -4.25
C PRO A 86 7.33 -0.16 -4.67
N ASP A 87 8.50 -0.54 -5.20
CA ASP A 87 9.48 0.40 -5.74
C ASP A 87 8.85 1.23 -6.86
N THR A 88 8.35 2.41 -6.49
CA THR A 88 7.89 3.43 -7.42
C THR A 88 8.89 4.57 -7.38
N MET A 89 9.48 4.87 -8.54
CA MET A 89 10.35 6.02 -8.73
C MET A 89 9.62 7.30 -8.28
N VAL A 90 10.09 7.95 -7.23
CA VAL A 90 9.55 9.24 -6.78
C VAL A 90 10.17 10.33 -7.67
N GLU A 91 9.47 10.70 -8.74
CA GLU A 91 9.85 11.84 -9.58
C GLU A 91 9.55 13.14 -8.81
N ARG A 92 10.57 13.76 -8.20
CA ARG A 92 10.41 15.09 -7.60
C ARG A 92 10.42 16.14 -8.71
N ARG A 93 9.23 16.62 -9.10
CA ARG A 93 9.14 17.85 -9.88
C ARG A 93 9.41 19.03 -8.97
N GLU A 94 10.51 19.73 -9.20
CA GLU A 94 10.69 21.05 -8.62
C GLU A 94 9.67 21.99 -9.27
N SER A 95 8.86 22.65 -8.45
CA SER A 95 7.98 23.70 -8.94
C SER A 95 8.84 24.86 -9.40
N GLU A 96 9.00 25.05 -10.72
CA GLU A 96 9.54 26.31 -11.25
C GLU A 96 8.57 27.45 -10.87
N ALA A 97 9.10 28.46 -10.19
CA ALA A 97 8.39 29.65 -9.74
C ALA A 97 8.31 30.72 -10.85
#